data_AF-A0A5C7FBK2-F1
#
_entry.id   AF-A0A5C7FBK2-F1
#
_cell.length_a   1.000
_cell.length_b   1.000
_cell.length_c   1.000
_cell.angle_alpha   90.00
_cell.angle_beta   90.00
_cell.angle_gamma   90.00
#
_symmetry.space_group_name_H-M   'P 1'
#
loop_
_entity.id
_entity.type
_entity.pdbx_description
1 polymer ?
#
loop_
_entity_poly.entity_id
_entity_poly.type
_entity_poly.pdbx_seq_one_letter_code
_entity_poly.pdbx_strand_id
1 'polypeptide(L)'
;MTAEELKVKTKDEIMDFIRKRLSFDEGTAGSIRQSETERKQHKRFDMSGYESKTGQCTVWNASVLNEFADLGIYDYTSYLFLDFYKGNPRLYLKYFNENENLEFDEWGGYGTTEIIYKIFELTIFSNKGKRRRI
;
A
#
# COMPACT_ATOMS: atom_id res chain seq x y z
N MET A 1 -5.17 1.05 -15.32
CA MET A 1 -4.58 -0.30 -15.28
C MET A 1 -5.33 -1.13 -14.26
N THR A 2 -5.78 -2.32 -14.62
CA THR A 2 -6.61 -3.20 -13.77
C THR A 2 -5.77 -4.28 -13.08
N ALA A 3 -6.33 -4.96 -12.08
CA ALA A 3 -5.65 -6.07 -11.40
C ALA A 3 -5.29 -7.24 -12.34
N GLU A 4 -6.14 -7.54 -13.32
CA GLU A 4 -5.88 -8.60 -14.30
C GLU A 4 -4.76 -8.22 -15.28
N GLU A 5 -4.69 -6.95 -15.68
CA GLU A 5 -3.57 -6.43 -16.48
C GLU A 5 -2.24 -6.48 -15.73
N LEU A 6 -2.25 -6.34 -14.39
CA LEU A 6 -1.03 -6.42 -13.59
C LEU A 6 -0.48 -7.84 -13.47
N LYS A 7 -1.34 -8.87 -13.48
CA LYS A 7 -0.92 -10.29 -13.35
C LYS A 7 -0.04 -10.77 -14.50
N VAL A 8 -0.17 -10.17 -15.68
CA VAL A 8 0.61 -10.56 -16.88
C VAL A 8 1.91 -9.76 -17.03
N LYS A 9 2.19 -8.84 -16.09
CA LYS A 9 3.39 -7.99 -16.14
C LYS A 9 4.57 -8.61 -15.41
N THR A 10 5.76 -8.18 -15.83
CA THR A 10 6.98 -8.50 -15.10
C THR A 10 7.05 -7.74 -13.77
N LYS A 11 7.83 -8.26 -12.83
CA LYS A 11 8.05 -7.61 -11.54
C LYS A 11 8.52 -6.16 -11.71
N ASP A 12 9.45 -5.90 -12.62
CA ASP A 12 10.00 -4.55 -12.82
C ASP A 12 8.94 -3.57 -13.34
N GLU A 13 8.08 -3.99 -14.28
CA GLU A 13 6.96 -3.16 -14.74
C GLU A 13 5.95 -2.87 -13.62
N ILE A 14 5.70 -3.83 -12.74
CA ILE A 14 4.81 -3.64 -11.58
C ILE A 14 5.44 -2.67 -10.58
N MET A 15 6.73 -2.81 -10.32
CA MET A 15 7.47 -1.90 -9.44
C MET A 15 7.45 -0.47 -10.00
N ASP A 16 7.63 -0.29 -11.31
CA ASP A 16 7.52 0.99 -11.98
C ASP A 16 6.10 1.57 -11.94
N PHE A 17 5.09 0.71 -12.10
CA PHE A 17 3.70 1.13 -11.91
C PHE A 17 3.45 1.65 -10.50
N ILE A 18 3.86 0.91 -9.46
CA ILE A 18 3.69 1.33 -8.06
C ILE A 18 4.39 2.68 -7.85
N ARG A 19 5.63 2.85 -8.35
CA ARG A 19 6.38 4.12 -8.26
C ARG A 19 5.63 5.27 -8.93
N LYS A 20 5.14 5.07 -10.15
CA LYS A 20 4.38 6.08 -10.91
C LYS A 20 3.06 6.42 -10.21
N ARG A 21 2.36 5.44 -9.66
CA ARG A 21 1.10 5.65 -8.95
C ARG A 21 1.27 6.44 -7.65
N LEU A 22 2.40 6.26 -6.98
CA LEU A 22 2.78 7.03 -5.79
C LEU A 22 3.42 8.39 -6.13
N SER A 23 3.73 8.65 -7.40
CA SER A 23 4.17 9.96 -7.85
C SER A 23 2.98 10.88 -8.07
N PHE A 24 3.12 12.15 -7.72
CA PHE A 24 2.06 13.14 -7.90
C PHE A 24 1.78 13.38 -9.38
N ASP A 25 0.50 13.45 -9.76
CA ASP A 25 0.07 13.90 -11.08
C ASP A 25 -0.14 15.41 -11.06
N GLU A 26 0.64 16.16 -11.86
CA GLU A 26 0.58 17.64 -11.92
C GLU A 26 -0.76 18.16 -12.46
N GLY A 27 -1.62 17.29 -13.02
CA GLY A 27 -2.87 17.66 -13.69
C GLY A 27 -4.02 18.17 -12.79
N THR A 28 -3.92 18.04 -11.46
CA THR A 28 -4.95 18.53 -10.51
C THR A 28 -4.51 19.74 -9.68
N ALA A 29 -3.33 20.31 -9.95
CA ALA A 29 -2.78 21.44 -9.21
C ALA A 29 -3.44 22.81 -9.51
N GLY A 30 -4.51 22.87 -10.30
CA GLY A 30 -5.14 24.10 -10.76
C GLY A 30 -5.95 24.88 -9.72
N SER A 31 -6.02 24.47 -8.45
CA SER A 31 -6.95 25.11 -7.49
C SER A 31 -6.47 25.24 -6.03
N ILE A 32 -5.27 24.78 -5.67
CA ILE A 32 -4.82 24.87 -4.28
C ILE A 32 -3.62 25.80 -4.18
N ARG A 33 -3.87 27.04 -3.72
CA ARG A 33 -2.85 27.97 -3.21
C ARG A 33 -2.38 27.48 -1.82
N GLN A 34 -1.76 26.31 -1.74
CA GLN A 34 -0.99 25.92 -0.56
C GLN A 34 0.49 26.20 -0.83
N SER A 35 1.13 26.80 0.18
CA SER A 35 2.45 27.41 0.13
C SER A 35 3.50 26.53 -0.56
N GLU A 36 4.35 27.19 -1.33
CA GLU A 36 5.52 26.65 -2.04
C GLU A 36 6.53 25.87 -1.18
N THR A 37 6.28 25.65 0.10
CA THR A 37 7.10 24.86 1.01
C THR A 37 6.65 23.40 1.13
N GLU A 38 5.41 23.07 0.76
CA GLU A 38 4.89 21.68 0.66
C GLU A 38 5.20 21.05 -0.71
N ARG A 39 6.33 21.46 -1.31
CA ARG A 39 6.77 21.01 -2.62
C ARG A 39 7.20 19.53 -2.58
N LYS A 40 6.49 18.72 -3.39
CA LYS A 40 7.07 17.62 -4.20
C LYS A 40 7.53 16.35 -3.47
N GLN A 41 6.71 15.70 -2.65
CA GLN A 41 7.08 14.39 -2.13
C GLN A 41 6.15 13.29 -2.65
N HIS A 42 6.75 12.27 -3.28
CA HIS A 42 6.07 11.03 -3.62
C HIS A 42 5.42 10.46 -2.36
N LYS A 43 4.20 9.95 -2.48
CA LYS A 43 3.52 9.32 -1.35
C LYS A 43 4.29 8.07 -0.93
N ARG A 44 4.83 8.07 0.28
CA ARG A 44 5.67 6.97 0.82
C ARG A 44 5.23 6.64 2.23
N PHE A 45 5.49 5.41 2.65
CA PHE A 45 5.28 5.06 4.05
C PHE A 45 6.18 5.90 4.95
N ASP A 46 5.63 6.38 6.06
CA ASP A 46 6.44 6.77 7.20
C ASP A 46 6.90 5.48 7.89
N MET A 47 8.09 5.04 7.50
CA MET A 47 8.66 3.77 7.96
C MET A 47 9.17 3.84 9.39
N SER A 48 9.33 5.04 9.94
CA SER A 48 9.94 5.22 11.26
C SER A 48 9.07 4.62 12.37
N GLY A 49 7.74 4.70 12.19
CA GLY A 49 6.76 4.38 13.22
C GLY A 49 6.66 5.42 14.32
N TYR A 50 7.45 6.50 14.27
CA TYR A 50 7.40 7.57 15.25
C TYR A 50 6.34 8.60 14.84
N GLU A 51 5.56 9.04 15.81
CA GLU A 51 4.49 10.01 15.57
C GLU A 51 4.50 11.12 16.62
N SER A 52 4.29 12.35 16.18
CA SER A 52 4.12 13.52 17.06
C SER A 52 2.69 13.65 17.59
N LYS A 53 1.74 12.98 16.93
CA LYS A 53 0.33 12.90 17.29
C LYS A 53 -0.13 11.46 17.17
N THR A 54 -0.84 10.97 18.18
CA THR A 54 -1.31 9.59 18.22
C THR A 54 -2.12 9.23 16.97
N GLY A 55 -1.75 8.15 16.30
CA GLY A 55 -2.38 7.62 15.10
C GLY A 55 -1.98 8.31 13.78
N GLN A 56 -1.09 9.30 13.79
CA GLN A 56 -0.68 10.00 12.57
C GLN A 56 0.01 9.05 11.59
N CYS A 57 0.93 8.22 12.08
CA CYS A 57 1.68 7.29 11.23
C CYS A 57 0.74 6.24 10.62
N THR A 58 -0.17 5.70 11.45
CA THR A 58 -1.21 4.75 11.05
C THR A 58 -2.09 5.30 9.94
N VAL A 59 -2.64 6.51 10.11
CA VAL A 59 -3.54 7.13 9.14
C VAL A 59 -2.79 7.43 7.83
N TRP A 60 -1.56 7.94 7.93
CA TRP A 60 -0.74 8.22 6.76
C TRP A 60 -0.41 6.96 5.96
N ASN A 61 0.09 5.91 6.63
CA ASN A 61 0.47 4.65 5.98
C ASN A 61 -0.74 3.92 5.37
N ALA A 62 -1.89 3.94 6.05
CA ALA A 62 -3.14 3.46 5.47
C ALA A 62 -3.51 4.25 4.21
N SER A 63 -3.33 5.57 4.20
CA SER A 63 -3.61 6.40 3.02
C SER A 63 -2.71 6.04 1.82
N VAL A 64 -1.47 5.60 2.05
CA VAL A 64 -0.55 5.15 0.99
C VAL A 64 -1.02 3.83 0.39
N LEU A 65 -1.48 2.87 1.22
CA LEU A 65 -2.08 1.63 0.73
C LEU A 65 -3.39 1.85 -0.01
N ASN A 66 -4.20 2.81 0.46
CA ASN A 66 -5.49 3.14 -0.15
C ASN A 66 -5.38 3.67 -1.58
N GLU A 67 -4.20 4.14 -2.02
CA GLU A 67 -3.96 4.46 -3.43
C GLU A 67 -4.20 3.26 -4.36
N PHE A 68 -4.18 2.04 -3.84
CA PHE A 68 -4.36 0.79 -4.58
C PHE A 68 -5.67 0.08 -4.25
N ALA A 69 -6.59 0.73 -3.52
CA ALA A 69 -7.86 0.14 -3.11
C ALA A 69 -8.74 -0.28 -4.31
N ASP A 70 -8.68 0.49 -5.40
CA ASP A 70 -9.36 0.23 -6.68
C ASP A 70 -8.91 -1.07 -7.36
N LEU A 71 -7.69 -1.52 -7.10
CA LEU A 71 -7.19 -2.81 -7.59
C LEU A 71 -7.82 -3.99 -6.82
N GLY A 72 -8.58 -3.71 -5.75
CA GLY A 72 -9.25 -4.73 -4.95
C GLY A 72 -8.35 -5.43 -3.94
N ILE A 73 -7.27 -4.79 -3.48
CA ILE A 73 -6.35 -5.38 -2.48
C ILE A 73 -7.09 -5.81 -1.19
N TYR A 74 -8.15 -5.10 -0.83
CA TYR A 74 -8.98 -5.38 0.35
C TYR A 74 -10.13 -6.37 0.10
N ASP A 75 -10.26 -6.88 -1.12
CA ASP A 75 -11.32 -7.85 -1.42
C ASP A 75 -10.93 -9.27 -1.03
N TYR A 76 -9.64 -9.51 -0.77
CA TYR A 76 -9.11 -10.80 -0.35
C TYR A 76 -9.16 -10.97 1.18
N THR A 77 -9.30 -9.88 1.92
CA THR A 77 -9.04 -9.85 3.36
C THR A 77 -10.23 -9.35 4.16
N SER A 78 -10.38 -9.87 5.38
CA SER A 78 -11.23 -9.28 6.42
C SER A 78 -10.60 -8.00 6.96
N TYR A 79 -9.27 -8.04 7.15
CA TYR A 79 -8.47 -6.87 7.47
C TYR A 79 -7.08 -7.02 6.85
N LEU A 80 -6.48 -5.87 6.53
CA LEU A 80 -5.10 -5.73 6.11
C LEU A 80 -4.56 -4.48 6.80
N PHE A 81 -3.59 -4.66 7.69
CA PHE A 81 -3.04 -3.60 8.51
C PHE A 81 -1.52 -3.65 8.46
N LEU A 82 -0.91 -2.56 8.00
CA LEU A 82 0.53 -2.40 7.94
C LEU A 82 0.97 -1.46 9.05
N ASP A 83 1.81 -1.97 9.93
CA ASP A 83 2.42 -1.23 11.02
C ASP A 83 3.92 -1.06 10.79
N PHE A 84 4.49 -0.04 11.41
CA PHE A 84 5.93 0.19 11.42
C PHE A 84 6.39 0.44 12.84
N TYR A 85 7.36 -0.35 13.30
CA TYR A 85 7.98 -0.15 14.59
C TYR A 85 9.49 -0.03 14.44
N LYS A 86 10.02 1.16 14.75
CA LYS A 86 11.45 1.47 14.69
C LYS A 86 12.08 1.13 13.32
N GLY A 87 11.42 1.49 12.23
CA GLY A 87 11.91 1.19 10.88
C GLY A 87 11.51 -0.18 10.35
N ASN A 88 10.94 -1.07 11.17
CA ASN A 88 10.60 -2.43 10.74
C ASN A 88 9.12 -2.52 10.36
N PRO A 89 8.79 -2.83 9.10
CA PRO A 89 7.42 -3.09 8.69
C PRO A 89 6.92 -4.41 9.26
N ARG A 90 5.66 -4.43 9.70
CA ARG A 90 4.93 -5.63 10.06
C ARG A 90 3.54 -5.59 9.44
N LEU A 91 3.20 -6.59 8.65
CA LEU A 91 1.89 -6.72 8.05
C LEU A 91 1.06 -7.74 8.85
N TYR A 92 -0.12 -7.30 9.28
CA TYR A 92 -1.17 -8.15 9.82
C TYR A 92 -2.26 -8.31 8.78
N LEU A 93 -2.63 -9.55 8.49
CA LEU A 93 -3.61 -9.87 7.45
C LEU A 93 -4.48 -11.04 7.89
N LYS A 94 -5.77 -10.97 7.59
CA LYS A 94 -6.67 -12.13 7.68
C LYS A 94 -7.43 -12.26 6.38
N TYR A 95 -7.36 -13.41 5.71
CA TYR A 95 -8.16 -13.66 4.52
C TYR A 95 -9.66 -13.73 4.86
N PHE A 96 -10.52 -13.29 3.96
CA PHE A 96 -11.96 -13.16 4.25
C PHE A 96 -12.67 -14.50 4.49
N ASN A 97 -12.13 -15.58 3.90
CA ASN A 97 -12.65 -16.93 3.95
C ASN A 97 -11.88 -17.84 4.92
N GLU A 98 -10.91 -17.30 5.66
CA GLU A 98 -10.06 -18.06 6.58
C GLU A 98 -10.19 -17.50 7.99
N ASN A 99 -9.98 -18.35 8.99
CA ASN A 99 -10.08 -17.94 10.40
C ASN A 99 -8.74 -17.54 11.01
N GLU A 100 -7.64 -17.80 10.31
CA GLU A 100 -6.28 -17.53 10.77
C GLU A 100 -5.91 -16.04 10.63
N ASN A 101 -5.28 -15.51 11.67
CA ASN A 101 -4.64 -14.20 11.64
C ASN A 101 -3.17 -14.41 11.26
N LEU A 102 -2.76 -13.84 10.13
CA LEU A 102 -1.38 -13.92 9.64
C LEU A 102 -0.61 -12.66 10.02
N GLU A 103 0.67 -12.87 10.31
CA GLU A 103 1.64 -11.84 10.62
C GLU A 103 2.88 -12.05 9.77
N PHE A 104 3.38 -10.99 9.15
CA PHE A 104 4.60 -10.99 8.35
C PHE A 104 5.51 -9.87 8.83
N ASP A 105 6.70 -10.21 9.32
CA ASP A 105 7.67 -9.27 9.88
C ASP A 105 9.09 -9.40 9.31
N GLU A 106 9.28 -10.32 8.36
CA GLU A 106 10.57 -10.57 7.67
C GLU A 106 10.88 -9.55 6.55
N TRP A 107 10.34 -8.33 6.63
CA TRP A 107 10.44 -7.30 5.57
C TRP A 107 11.42 -6.18 5.92
N GLY A 108 12.35 -6.45 6.84
CA GLY A 108 13.42 -5.52 7.20
C GLY A 108 14.23 -5.09 5.96
N GLY A 109 14.46 -3.79 5.83
CA GLY A 109 15.20 -3.20 4.71
C GLY A 109 14.39 -2.95 3.44
N TYR A 110 13.11 -3.34 3.40
CA TYR A 110 12.26 -3.11 2.22
C TYR A 110 11.82 -1.65 2.12
N GLY A 111 11.87 -1.12 0.90
CA GLY A 111 11.30 0.17 0.54
C GLY A 111 9.77 0.12 0.36
N THR A 112 9.14 1.29 0.23
CA THR A 112 7.68 1.42 0.07
C THR A 112 7.15 0.58 -1.09
N THR A 113 7.82 0.65 -2.24
CA THR A 113 7.42 -0.09 -3.45
C THR A 113 7.50 -1.60 -3.24
N GLU A 114 8.52 -2.08 -2.52
CA GLU A 114 8.72 -3.50 -2.27
C GLU A 114 7.67 -4.05 -1.30
N ILE A 115 7.35 -3.29 -0.24
CA ILE A 115 6.27 -3.64 0.70
C ILE A 115 4.93 -3.73 -0.02
N ILE A 116 4.60 -2.76 -0.89
CA ILE A 116 3.35 -2.80 -1.67
C ILE A 116 3.35 -3.98 -2.64
N TYR A 117 4.48 -4.25 -3.29
CA TYR A 117 4.61 -5.41 -4.17
C TYR A 117 4.40 -6.73 -3.39
N LYS A 118 4.94 -6.86 -2.17
CA LYS A 118 4.65 -8.02 -1.30
C LYS A 118 3.17 -8.14 -0.94
N ILE A 119 2.51 -7.01 -0.67
CA ILE A 119 1.06 -7.00 -0.45
C ILE A 119 0.32 -7.47 -1.71
N PHE A 120 0.78 -7.11 -2.91
CA PHE A 120 0.22 -7.62 -4.15
C PHE A 120 0.41 -9.14 -4.30
N GLU A 121 1.58 -9.66 -3.96
CA GLU A 121 1.84 -11.12 -3.92
C GLU A 121 0.86 -11.85 -2.98
N LEU A 122 0.54 -11.26 -1.83
CA LEU A 122 -0.40 -11.81 -0.85
C LEU A 122 -1.88 -11.63 -1.23
N THR A 123 -2.19 -10.75 -2.19
CA THR A 123 -3.57 -10.38 -2.56
C THR A 123 -3.81 -10.59 -4.05
N ILE A 124 -3.62 -9.58 -4.89
CA ILE A 124 -4.00 -9.58 -6.31
C ILE A 124 -3.28 -10.65 -7.15
N PHE A 125 -2.06 -11.03 -6.78
CA PHE A 125 -1.29 -12.08 -7.45
C PHE A 125 -1.38 -13.44 -6.75
N SER A 126 -2.11 -13.51 -5.63
CA SER A 126 -2.34 -14.76 -4.92
C SER A 126 -3.42 -15.60 -5.62
N ASN A 127 -3.45 -16.89 -5.30
CA ASN A 127 -4.54 -17.79 -5.68
C ASN A 127 -5.71 -17.78 -4.68
N LYS A 128 -5.76 -16.79 -3.76
CA LYS A 128 -6.79 -16.70 -2.73
C LYS A 128 -8.12 -16.23 -3.33
N GLY A 129 -9.22 -16.63 -2.71
CA GLY A 129 -10.55 -16.18 -3.10
C GLY A 129 -10.68 -14.66 -2.93
N LYS A 130 -11.57 -14.07 -3.73
CA LYS A 130 -11.94 -12.65 -3.65
C LYS A 130 -13.40 -12.54 -3.20
N ARG A 131 -13.68 -11.66 -2.24
CA ARG A 131 -15.05 -11.29 -1.86
C ARG A 131 -15.74 -10.58 -3.02
N ARG A 132 -16.96 -11.01 -3.35
CA ARG A 132 -17.81 -10.32 -4.32
C ARG A 132 -18.36 -9.04 -3.68
N ARG A 133 -18.02 -7.88 -4.26
CA ARG A 133 -18.67 -6.59 -3.99
C ARG A 133 -19.53 -6.29 -5.22
N ILE A 134 -20.84 -6.23 -5.02
CA ILE A 134 -21.87 -5.97 -6.04
C ILE A 134 -22.26 -4.50 -5.97
#